data_AF-A0A5C8PJW3-F1
#
_entry.id   AF-A0A5C8PJW3-F1
#
_cell.length_a   1.000
_cell.length_b   1.000
_cell.length_c   1.000
_cell.angle_alpha   90.00
_cell.angle_beta   90.00
_cell.angle_gamma   90.00
#
_symmetry.space_group_name_H-M   'P 1'
#
loop_
_entity.id
_entity.type
_entity.pdbx_description
1 polymer ?
#
loop_
_entity_poly.entity_id
_entity_poly.type
_entity_poly.pdbx_seq_one_letter_code
_entity_poly.pdbx_strand_id
1 'polypeptide(L)'
;MLLGLSIRDFVLIEKLDLAFPVPGKPGTASGLGVLTGETGAGKSILLDAFSLSLGGRAGSGIVRPGAAQAVVGAEFSLADDHPAHAILAEQGIVDEGATLLLRRLVGADGRGRAFVNDQPASIGLLKRLGETLVEIQGQFEQHGLLVPVNHRATLDAFGGLGADAAKVEAAWNAWRTAEAARRAAEAAFEQARREEEYLRHAVAELEKLAPKADDEDRLAAERQLLRHGAAVGEAVVAALAELENDKGGAAALRHAHRLVERQAAPAGGRLDAALSALERALSEATEAAAQLEQARDALDADPARLEKIEERLFALRAAARKHGTTVGGLAGLRERMAEQLAALDDGDARQRALAAQATQAREAFVAAARALSAGRAKAATRLDRTVSAELPPLKLERARFVTRLEAQADKDWGSHGTDRVEFLVATNPGMAPGPIGKIASGGELSRFMLALKLALAKVGDARTLVFDEVDSGIGGATAAAVGDRLRRLARSLQVLVVTHSPQVAALADHHWLIRKTTGRAKAASEVLALDRAARLEEVARMLSGAAITDAARAAARQLMTAGK
;
A
#
# COMPACT_ATOMS: atom_id res chain seq x y z
N MET A 1 24.62 9.55 -5.70
CA MET A 1 25.29 10.71 -6.34
C MET A 1 25.26 10.52 -7.85
N LEU A 2 25.14 11.59 -8.62
CA LEU A 2 25.19 11.57 -10.08
C LEU A 2 26.61 11.22 -10.55
N LEU A 3 26.71 10.16 -11.36
CA LEU A 3 27.95 9.69 -12.00
C LEU A 3 28.08 10.21 -13.42
N GLY A 4 26.97 10.26 -14.16
CA GLY A 4 26.98 10.65 -15.56
C GLY A 4 25.65 11.17 -16.07
N LEU A 5 25.71 12.05 -17.07
CA LEU A 5 24.57 12.58 -17.81
C LEU A 5 24.85 12.45 -19.30
N SER A 6 23.98 11.74 -20.01
CA SER A 6 24.04 11.54 -21.46
C SER A 6 22.80 12.14 -22.12
N ILE A 7 22.99 13.04 -23.09
CA ILE A 7 21.90 13.70 -23.81
C ILE A 7 22.14 13.53 -25.32
N ARG A 8 21.08 13.17 -26.05
CA ARG A 8 21.05 13.02 -27.50
C ARG A 8 19.84 13.73 -28.08
N ASP A 9 20.07 14.51 -29.13
CA ASP A 9 19.03 15.16 -29.94
C ASP A 9 17.95 15.92 -29.14
N PHE A 10 18.38 16.63 -28.10
CA PHE A 10 17.50 17.41 -27.22
C PHE A 10 17.67 18.91 -27.49
N VAL A 11 16.63 19.55 -28.04
CA VAL A 11 16.61 20.98 -28.43
C VAL A 11 17.84 21.36 -29.29
N LEU A 12 18.89 21.96 -28.71
CA LEU A 12 20.13 22.37 -29.40
C LEU A 12 21.31 21.41 -29.18
N ILE A 13 21.13 20.38 -28.34
CA ILE A 13 22.15 19.40 -27.98
C ILE A 13 22.02 18.20 -28.93
N GLU A 14 22.99 18.04 -29.82
CA GLU A 14 23.09 16.85 -30.67
C GLU A 14 23.62 15.65 -29.86
N LYS A 15 24.76 15.85 -29.18
CA LYS A 15 25.38 14.86 -28.33
C LYS A 15 26.08 15.56 -27.16
N LEU A 16 25.83 15.07 -25.96
CA LEU A 16 26.52 15.48 -24.75
C LEU A 16 26.70 14.28 -23.84
N ASP A 17 27.93 14.06 -23.35
CA ASP A 17 28.25 13.08 -22.34
C ASP A 17 29.08 13.78 -21.26
N LEU A 18 28.54 13.83 -20.04
CA LEU A 18 29.19 14.40 -18.87
C LEU A 18 29.45 13.30 -17.86
N ALA A 19 30.69 13.23 -17.38
CA ALA A 19 31.07 12.41 -16.24
C ALA A 19 31.32 13.33 -15.03
N PHE A 20 30.74 12.96 -13.90
CA PHE A 20 30.87 13.68 -12.65
C PHE A 20 31.76 12.87 -11.69
N PRO A 21 32.79 13.49 -11.10
CA PRO A 21 33.62 12.83 -10.09
C PRO A 21 32.81 12.57 -8.82
N VAL A 22 33.04 11.40 -8.21
CA VAL A 22 32.34 10.93 -7.00
C VAL A 22 33.38 10.55 -5.92
N PRO A 23 33.12 10.84 -4.63
CA PRO A 23 33.98 10.45 -3.53
C PRO A 23 34.17 8.93 -3.43
N GLY A 24 35.39 8.50 -3.08
CA GLY A 24 35.74 7.07 -2.88
C GLY A 24 36.91 6.55 -3.72
N LYS A 25 37.38 7.30 -4.73
CA LYS A 25 38.72 7.09 -5.32
C LYS A 25 39.77 7.88 -4.53
N PRO A 26 40.99 7.36 -4.31
CA PRO A 26 42.07 8.12 -3.71
C PRO A 26 42.30 9.42 -4.49
N GLY A 27 42.14 10.58 -3.84
CA GLY A 27 42.35 11.89 -4.45
C GLY A 27 41.11 12.61 -5.01
N THR A 28 39.90 12.05 -4.91
CA THR A 28 38.65 12.74 -5.34
C THR A 28 37.71 12.97 -4.16
N ALA A 29 37.67 14.20 -3.65
CA ALA A 29 36.61 14.63 -2.75
C ALA A 29 35.32 14.90 -3.56
N SER A 30 34.13 14.71 -2.95
CA SER A 30 32.94 15.39 -3.46
C SER A 30 33.20 16.89 -3.47
N GLY A 31 32.71 17.58 -4.50
CA GLY A 31 33.07 18.98 -4.71
C GLY A 31 31.99 19.79 -5.39
N LEU A 32 32.14 21.10 -5.27
CA LEU A 32 31.30 22.09 -5.91
C LEU A 32 31.55 22.05 -7.42
N GLY A 33 30.58 21.54 -8.17
CA GLY A 33 30.55 21.57 -9.61
C GLY A 33 29.90 22.84 -10.13
N VAL A 34 30.54 23.54 -11.07
CA VAL A 34 30.04 24.79 -11.64
C VAL A 34 29.93 24.69 -13.16
N LEU A 35 28.79 25.12 -13.70
CA LEU A 35 28.53 25.27 -15.13
C LEU A 35 28.45 26.76 -15.51
N THR A 36 29.41 27.26 -16.29
CA THR A 36 29.45 28.63 -16.81
C THR A 36 29.29 28.65 -18.33
N GLY A 37 29.48 29.82 -18.95
CA GLY A 37 29.31 30.01 -20.39
C GLY A 37 28.01 30.72 -20.74
N GLU A 38 27.56 30.51 -21.98
CA GLU A 38 26.56 31.36 -22.65
C GLU A 38 25.21 31.37 -21.92
N THR A 39 24.67 32.57 -21.71
CA THR A 39 23.43 32.82 -20.98
C THR A 39 22.19 32.48 -21.82
N GLY A 40 21.14 31.99 -21.17
CA GLY A 40 19.75 32.01 -21.66
C GLY A 40 19.25 30.79 -22.46
N ALA A 41 20.12 29.97 -23.07
CA ALA A 41 19.67 28.77 -23.80
C ALA A 41 20.39 27.49 -23.36
N GLY A 42 21.72 27.44 -23.37
CA GLY A 42 22.44 26.18 -23.13
C GLY A 42 22.31 25.61 -21.72
N LYS A 43 22.30 26.48 -20.70
CA LYS A 43 22.22 26.09 -19.29
C LYS A 43 20.84 25.55 -18.90
N SER A 44 19.79 26.29 -19.24
CA SER A 44 18.40 25.87 -18.99
C SER A 44 18.05 24.61 -19.77
N ILE A 45 18.48 24.49 -21.04
CA ILE A 45 18.29 23.26 -21.84
C ILE A 45 18.93 22.04 -21.16
N LEU A 46 20.11 22.19 -20.53
CA LEU A 46 20.77 21.10 -19.82
C LEU A 46 20.00 20.69 -18.55
N LEU A 47 19.49 21.65 -17.78
CA LEU A 47 18.67 21.39 -16.60
C LEU A 47 17.30 20.80 -16.96
N ASP A 48 16.70 21.24 -18.06
CA ASP A 48 15.45 20.69 -18.60
C ASP A 48 15.65 19.23 -19.04
N ALA A 49 16.74 18.96 -19.76
CA ALA A 49 17.10 17.60 -20.16
C ALA A 49 17.35 16.72 -18.93
N PHE A 50 18.07 17.21 -17.93
CA PHE A 50 18.31 16.45 -16.70
C PHE A 50 17.01 16.18 -15.94
N SER A 51 16.16 17.20 -15.76
CA SER A 51 14.83 17.07 -15.15
C SER A 51 13.97 16.03 -15.88
N LEU A 52 14.08 15.96 -17.21
CA LEU A 52 13.38 14.96 -18.02
C LEU A 52 13.83 13.52 -17.70
N SER A 53 15.12 13.26 -17.43
CA SER A 53 15.58 11.94 -16.97
C SER A 53 15.02 11.53 -15.62
N LEU A 54 14.67 12.51 -14.78
CA LEU A 54 14.11 12.33 -13.44
C LEU A 54 12.57 12.22 -13.44
N GLY A 55 11.93 12.08 -14.60
CA GLY A 55 10.46 11.99 -14.71
C GLY A 55 9.75 13.34 -14.81
N GLY A 56 10.49 14.43 -15.09
CA GLY A 56 9.94 15.73 -15.43
C GLY A 56 9.04 15.68 -16.68
N ARG A 57 8.18 16.70 -16.85
CA ARG A 57 7.27 16.79 -18.00
C ARG A 57 8.05 17.09 -19.28
N ALA A 58 7.70 16.40 -20.36
CA ALA A 58 8.16 16.75 -21.69
C ALA A 58 7.33 17.93 -22.24
N GLY A 59 7.96 19.08 -22.46
CA GLY A 59 7.35 20.20 -23.18
C GLY A 59 7.23 19.90 -24.69
N SER A 60 6.47 20.74 -25.41
CA SER A 60 6.52 20.73 -26.88
C SER A 60 7.88 21.24 -27.36
N GLY A 61 8.40 20.66 -28.45
CA GLY A 61 9.65 21.11 -29.06
C GLY A 61 10.94 20.67 -28.36
N ILE A 62 10.90 19.65 -27.49
CA ILE A 62 12.11 19.11 -26.86
C ILE A 62 12.98 18.27 -27.81
N VAL A 63 12.39 17.68 -28.85
CA VAL A 63 13.13 16.93 -29.87
C VAL A 63 13.80 17.90 -30.82
N ARG A 64 15.11 17.72 -31.02
CA ARG A 64 15.89 18.54 -31.94
C ARG A 64 15.27 18.52 -33.35
N PRO A 65 15.15 19.67 -34.04
CA PRO A 65 14.60 19.71 -35.39
C PRO A 65 15.36 18.80 -36.36
N GLY A 66 14.64 17.86 -36.98
CA GLY A 66 15.19 16.86 -37.90
C GLY A 66 15.60 15.53 -37.25
N ALA A 67 15.51 15.39 -35.92
CA ALA A 67 15.70 14.12 -35.23
C ALA A 67 14.37 13.38 -35.03
N ALA A 68 14.42 12.05 -34.99
CA ALA A 68 13.24 11.21 -34.76
C ALA A 68 12.82 11.17 -33.26
N GLN A 69 13.79 11.26 -32.36
CA GLN A 69 13.58 11.18 -30.92
C GLN A 69 14.71 11.90 -30.15
N ALA A 70 14.41 12.39 -28.96
CA ALA A 70 15.39 12.83 -27.97
C ALA A 70 15.60 11.72 -26.93
N VAL A 71 16.84 11.57 -26.46
CA VAL A 71 17.19 10.60 -25.40
C VAL A 71 18.00 11.30 -24.32
N VAL A 72 17.58 11.12 -23.07
CA VAL A 72 18.31 11.61 -21.89
C VAL A 72 18.51 10.45 -20.93
N GLY A 73 19.75 10.20 -20.51
CA GLY A 73 20.11 9.20 -19.52
C GLY A 73 20.91 9.82 -18.39
N ALA A 74 20.64 9.41 -17.16
CA ALA A 74 21.39 9.78 -15.98
C ALA A 74 21.77 8.53 -15.18
N GLU A 75 23.02 8.47 -14.76
CA GLU A 75 23.60 7.37 -14.01
C GLU A 75 23.89 7.83 -12.59
N PHE A 76 23.51 7.03 -11.59
CA PHE A 76 23.66 7.35 -10.18
C PHE A 76 24.36 6.23 -9.43
N SER A 77 25.27 6.57 -8.53
CA SER A 77 25.72 5.66 -7.48
C SER A 77 24.78 5.74 -6.28
N LEU A 78 24.29 4.59 -5.81
CA LEU A 78 23.45 4.48 -4.63
C LEU A 78 24.28 3.98 -3.44
N ALA A 79 24.00 4.50 -2.24
CA ALA A 79 24.49 3.91 -1.00
C ALA A 79 23.60 2.71 -0.62
N ASP A 80 24.12 1.78 0.18
CA ASP A 80 23.38 0.57 0.60
C ASP A 80 22.08 0.89 1.34
N ASP A 81 22.02 2.03 2.04
CA ASP A 81 20.86 2.49 2.81
C ASP A 81 19.93 3.43 2.03
N HIS A 82 20.15 3.61 0.72
CA HIS A 82 19.42 4.60 -0.06
C HIS A 82 17.93 4.21 -0.24
N PRO A 83 16.96 5.13 -0.04
CA PRO A 83 15.52 4.82 -0.11
C PRO A 83 15.03 4.34 -1.48
N ALA A 84 15.79 4.65 -2.55
CA ALA A 84 15.52 4.14 -3.90
C ALA A 84 15.46 2.60 -3.95
N HIS A 85 16.21 1.89 -3.11
CA HIS A 85 16.22 0.42 -3.06
C HIS A 85 14.84 -0.16 -2.75
N ALA A 86 14.13 0.42 -1.78
CA ALA A 86 12.77 0.01 -1.46
C ALA A 86 11.80 0.24 -2.63
N ILE A 87 11.94 1.38 -3.32
CA ILE A 87 11.12 1.73 -4.49
C ILE A 87 11.35 0.76 -5.65
N LEU A 88 12.60 0.33 -5.87
CA LEU A 88 12.95 -0.66 -6.90
C LEU A 88 12.39 -2.04 -6.56
N ALA A 89 12.53 -2.47 -5.30
CA ALA A 89 12.02 -3.75 -4.80
C ALA A 89 10.49 -3.85 -4.91
N GLU A 90 9.75 -2.78 -4.59
CA GLU A 90 8.28 -2.70 -4.78
C GLU A 90 7.84 -3.00 -6.22
N GLN A 91 8.70 -2.72 -7.21
CA GLN A 91 8.41 -2.90 -8.63
C GLN A 91 9.03 -4.19 -9.20
N GLY A 92 9.70 -4.99 -8.38
CA GLY A 92 10.39 -6.21 -8.81
C GLY A 92 11.59 -5.94 -9.72
N ILE A 93 12.16 -4.73 -9.71
CA ILE A 93 13.36 -4.40 -10.48
C ILE A 93 14.58 -4.87 -9.71
N VAL A 94 15.36 -5.75 -10.33
CA VAL A 94 16.59 -6.30 -9.73
C VAL A 94 17.65 -5.21 -9.64
N ASP A 95 18.19 -5.03 -8.44
CA ASP A 95 19.35 -4.19 -8.20
C ASP A 95 20.63 -5.00 -8.49
N GLU A 96 21.08 -5.01 -9.75
CA GLU A 96 22.22 -5.81 -10.22
C GLU A 96 23.60 -5.18 -9.89
N GLY A 97 23.66 -4.04 -9.18
CA GLY A 97 24.91 -3.42 -8.74
C GLY A 97 24.74 -2.05 -8.09
N ALA A 98 25.83 -1.42 -7.65
CA ALA A 98 25.82 -0.14 -6.92
C ALA A 98 25.36 1.10 -7.74
N THR A 99 24.91 0.90 -8.99
CA THR A 99 24.60 1.95 -9.96
C THR A 99 23.19 1.84 -10.52
N LEU A 100 22.45 2.94 -10.47
CA LEU A 100 21.10 3.10 -11.00
C LEU A 100 21.13 3.92 -12.29
N LEU A 101 20.59 3.37 -13.38
CA LEU A 101 20.45 4.05 -14.66
C LEU A 101 19.00 4.47 -14.88
N LEU A 102 18.76 5.78 -15.00
CA LEU A 102 17.47 6.33 -15.42
C LEU A 102 17.57 6.82 -16.86
N ARG A 103 16.68 6.37 -17.74
CA ARG A 103 16.70 6.75 -19.15
C ARG A 103 15.31 7.10 -19.67
N ARG A 104 15.22 8.25 -20.35
CA ARG A 104 13.98 8.81 -20.90
C ARG A 104 14.13 9.06 -22.39
N LEU A 105 13.15 8.59 -23.17
CA LEU A 105 13.06 8.80 -24.62
C LEU A 105 11.77 9.55 -24.91
N VAL A 106 11.82 10.53 -25.82
CA VAL A 106 10.63 11.20 -26.34
C VAL A 106 10.72 11.31 -27.85
N GLY A 107 9.74 10.75 -28.55
CA GLY A 107 9.61 10.82 -30.01
C GLY A 107 9.11 12.19 -30.47
N ALA A 108 9.34 12.51 -31.74
CA ALA A 108 8.82 13.73 -32.37
C ALA A 108 7.28 13.78 -32.41
N ASP A 109 6.62 12.61 -32.31
CA ASP A 109 5.17 12.45 -32.17
C ASP A 109 4.65 12.74 -30.75
N GLY A 110 5.54 13.08 -29.80
CA GLY A 110 5.24 13.34 -28.40
C GLY A 110 5.13 12.09 -27.53
N ARG A 111 5.23 10.88 -28.10
CA ARG A 111 5.19 9.64 -27.31
C ARG A 111 6.50 9.45 -26.57
N GLY A 112 6.40 9.17 -25.26
CA GLY A 112 7.56 8.97 -24.39
C GLY A 112 7.69 7.54 -23.90
N ARG A 113 8.92 7.08 -23.70
CA ARG A 113 9.25 5.83 -23.00
C ARG A 113 10.23 6.12 -21.88
N ALA A 114 10.12 5.40 -20.77
CA ALA A 114 11.03 5.49 -19.64
C ALA A 114 11.60 4.11 -19.32
N PHE A 115 12.83 4.10 -18.82
CA PHE A 115 13.56 2.91 -18.47
C PHE A 115 14.32 3.12 -17.16
N VAL A 116 14.36 2.08 -16.34
CA VAL A 116 15.17 1.97 -15.12
C VAL A 116 16.01 0.71 -15.27
N ASN A 117 17.35 0.83 -15.23
CA ASN A 117 18.27 -0.30 -15.47
C ASN A 117 17.90 -1.11 -16.72
N ASP A 118 17.63 -0.39 -17.83
CA ASP A 118 17.19 -0.94 -19.13
C ASP A 118 15.86 -1.70 -19.14
N GLN A 119 15.16 -1.77 -18.01
CA GLN A 119 13.80 -2.30 -17.93
C GLN A 119 12.76 -1.20 -18.18
N PRO A 120 11.68 -1.46 -18.95
CA PRO A 120 10.60 -0.49 -19.14
C PRO A 120 9.96 -0.07 -17.82
N ALA A 121 9.77 1.25 -17.63
CA ALA A 121 9.23 1.82 -16.41
C ALA A 121 8.15 2.88 -16.69
N SER A 122 7.29 3.12 -15.70
CA SER A 122 6.34 4.22 -15.76
C SER A 122 7.02 5.56 -15.48
N ILE A 123 6.41 6.67 -15.93
CA ILE A 123 6.88 8.02 -15.61
C ILE A 123 6.77 8.29 -14.11
N GLY A 124 5.70 7.77 -13.48
CA GLY A 124 5.50 7.89 -12.04
C GLY A 124 6.62 7.24 -11.24
N LEU A 125 7.13 6.09 -11.68
CA LEU A 125 8.28 5.44 -11.06
C LEU A 125 9.55 6.27 -11.20
N LEU A 126 9.84 6.76 -12.43
CA LEU A 126 10.99 7.66 -12.66
C LEU A 126 10.93 8.90 -11.76
N LYS A 127 9.73 9.48 -11.62
CA LYS A 127 9.51 10.65 -10.76
C LYS A 127 9.77 10.33 -9.29
N ARG A 128 9.21 9.23 -8.76
CA ARG A 128 9.44 8.77 -7.38
C ARG A 128 10.92 8.53 -7.11
N LEU A 129 11.64 7.88 -8.03
CA LEU A 129 13.08 7.66 -7.91
C LEU A 129 13.83 9.00 -7.96
N GLY A 130 13.53 9.86 -8.94
CA GLY A 130 14.17 11.16 -9.12
C GLY A 130 14.10 12.05 -7.88
N GLU A 131 12.94 12.08 -7.21
CA GLU A 131 12.71 12.82 -5.95
C GLU A 131 13.65 12.38 -4.81
N THR A 132 14.15 11.14 -4.83
CA THR A 132 15.12 10.64 -3.83
C THR A 132 16.57 10.91 -4.22
N LEU A 133 16.86 11.11 -5.51
CA LEU A 133 18.23 11.14 -6.05
C LEU A 133 18.79 12.55 -6.17
N VAL A 134 17.95 13.48 -6.63
CA VAL A 134 18.35 14.81 -7.04
C VAL A 134 17.31 15.83 -6.61
N GLU A 135 17.78 16.94 -6.06
CA GLU A 135 16.93 18.10 -5.79
C GLU A 135 17.41 19.29 -6.64
N ILE A 136 16.54 19.78 -7.52
CA ILE A 136 16.82 20.91 -8.41
C ILE A 136 16.12 22.15 -7.86
N GLN A 137 16.92 23.17 -7.51
CA GLN A 137 16.50 24.45 -6.95
C GLN A 137 16.48 25.49 -8.08
N GLY A 138 15.29 25.94 -8.51
CA GLY A 138 15.10 26.85 -9.65
C GLY A 138 13.64 27.23 -9.92
N GLN A 139 13.36 27.89 -11.06
CA GLN A 139 12.05 28.49 -11.37
C GLN A 139 10.87 27.50 -11.52
N PHE A 140 11.13 26.19 -11.61
CA PHE A 140 10.12 25.13 -11.83
C PHE A 140 9.85 24.26 -10.59
N GLU A 141 10.20 24.71 -9.40
CA GLU A 141 10.12 23.90 -8.18
C GLU A 141 8.66 23.79 -7.65
N GLN A 142 8.16 22.55 -7.52
CA GLN A 142 6.88 22.23 -6.85
C GLN A 142 7.04 21.10 -5.80
N HIS A 143 8.27 20.69 -5.48
CA HIS A 143 8.54 19.48 -4.69
C HIS A 143 9.51 19.79 -3.53
N GLY A 144 9.80 18.80 -2.68
CA GLY A 144 10.76 18.96 -1.57
C GLY A 144 10.25 19.86 -0.43
N LEU A 145 11.09 20.77 0.05
CA LEU A 145 10.81 21.65 1.20
C LEU A 145 9.79 22.76 0.91
N LEU A 146 9.35 22.93 -0.35
CA LEU A 146 8.23 23.82 -0.66
C LEU A 146 6.88 23.22 -0.27
N VAL A 147 6.80 21.89 -0.09
CA VAL A 147 5.56 21.18 0.23
C VAL A 147 5.45 20.97 1.75
N PRO A 148 4.38 21.47 2.41
CA PRO A 148 4.23 21.38 3.87
C PRO A 148 4.28 19.97 4.46
N VAL A 149 3.85 18.96 3.69
CA VAL A 149 3.86 17.55 4.13
C VAL A 149 5.26 17.06 4.54
N ASN A 150 6.31 17.64 3.94
CA ASN A 150 7.70 17.26 4.19
C ASN A 150 8.32 18.01 5.39
N HIS A 151 7.72 19.11 5.86
CA HIS A 151 8.28 19.95 6.91
C HIS A 151 8.39 19.22 8.24
N ARG A 152 7.38 18.40 8.57
CA ARG A 152 7.36 17.61 9.80
C ARG A 152 8.52 16.63 9.86
N ALA A 153 8.67 15.79 8.83
CA ALA A 153 9.76 14.80 8.79
C ALA A 153 11.13 15.48 8.84
N THR A 154 11.28 16.60 8.13
CA THR A 154 12.50 17.41 8.15
C THR A 154 12.81 17.95 9.56
N LEU A 155 11.80 18.48 10.26
CA LEU A 155 11.97 19.01 11.61
C LEU A 155 12.30 17.90 12.61
N ASP A 156 11.62 16.76 12.52
CA ASP A 156 11.85 15.61 13.39
C ASP A 156 13.28 15.07 13.21
N ALA A 157 13.75 14.96 11.97
CA ALA A 157 15.10 14.52 11.66
C ALA A 157 16.16 15.55 12.13
N PHE A 158 15.91 16.85 11.94
CA PHE A 158 16.79 17.92 12.49
C PHE A 158 16.79 17.95 14.01
N GLY A 159 15.66 17.58 14.60
CA GLY A 159 15.44 17.44 16.03
C GLY A 159 16.16 16.24 16.65
N GLY A 160 16.49 15.21 15.85
CA GLY A 160 16.86 13.89 16.35
C GLY A 160 15.69 13.14 17.00
N LEU A 161 14.46 13.41 16.56
CA LEU A 161 13.21 12.97 17.21
C LEU A 161 12.66 11.64 16.63
N GLY A 162 13.43 10.92 15.81
CA GLY A 162 12.97 9.69 15.16
C GLY A 162 12.45 8.63 16.13
N ALA A 163 13.12 8.44 17.27
CA ALA A 163 12.69 7.49 18.30
C ALA A 163 11.38 7.92 18.98
N ASP A 164 11.18 9.21 19.21
CA ASP A 164 9.94 9.73 19.82
C ASP A 164 8.79 9.70 18.82
N ALA A 165 9.05 9.98 17.54
CA ALA A 165 8.08 9.81 16.46
C ALA A 165 7.60 8.35 16.34
N ALA A 166 8.52 7.38 16.41
CA ALA A 166 8.18 5.95 16.39
C ALA A 166 7.35 5.51 17.61
N LYS A 167 7.64 6.05 18.81
CA LYS A 167 6.81 5.81 20.01
C LYS A 167 5.38 6.34 19.84
N VAL A 168 5.23 7.54 19.27
CA VAL A 168 3.92 8.14 19.00
C VAL A 168 3.14 7.29 18.00
N GLU A 169 3.78 6.82 16.93
CA GLU A 169 3.16 5.93 15.95
C GLU A 169 2.69 4.61 16.57
N ALA A 170 3.52 3.97 17.39
CA ALA A 170 3.15 2.76 18.10
C ALA A 170 1.97 2.98 19.06
N ALA A 171 1.99 4.07 19.83
CA ALA A 171 0.90 4.42 20.75
C ALA A 171 -0.41 4.76 20.01
N TRP A 172 -0.31 5.43 18.86
CA TRP A 172 -1.46 5.70 17.99
C TRP A 172 -2.09 4.39 17.50
N ASN A 173 -1.29 3.47 16.98
CA ASN A 173 -1.78 2.18 16.48
C ASN A 173 -2.44 1.37 17.61
N ALA A 174 -1.84 1.34 18.81
CA ALA A 174 -2.43 0.69 19.98
C ALA A 174 -3.78 1.32 20.35
N TRP A 175 -3.88 2.65 20.37
CA TRP A 175 -5.13 3.35 20.65
C TRP A 175 -6.20 3.06 19.58
N ARG A 176 -5.84 3.11 18.29
CA ARG A 176 -6.78 2.81 17.19
C ARG A 176 -7.30 1.39 17.24
N THR A 177 -6.46 0.42 17.57
CA THR A 177 -6.87 -0.98 17.77
C THR A 177 -7.81 -1.11 18.97
N ALA A 178 -7.49 -0.50 20.11
CA ALA A 178 -8.33 -0.54 21.31
C ALA A 178 -9.70 0.12 21.08
N GLU A 179 -9.74 1.29 20.42
CA GLU A 179 -10.98 1.99 20.11
C GLU A 179 -11.83 1.23 19.08
N ALA A 180 -11.21 0.58 18.09
CA ALA A 180 -11.92 -0.29 17.16
C ALA A 180 -12.54 -1.50 17.88
N ALA A 181 -11.80 -2.16 18.77
CA ALA A 181 -12.30 -3.27 19.59
C ALA A 181 -13.46 -2.83 20.49
N ARG A 182 -13.35 -1.66 21.15
CA ARG A 182 -14.42 -1.07 21.96
C ARG A 182 -15.69 -0.84 21.14
N ARG A 183 -15.58 -0.19 19.97
CA ARG A 183 -16.73 0.09 19.09
C ARG A 183 -17.37 -1.17 18.53
N ALA A 184 -16.57 -2.16 18.16
CA ALA A 184 -17.08 -3.44 17.68
C ALA A 184 -17.86 -4.18 18.78
N ALA A 185 -17.34 -4.19 20.01
CA ALA A 185 -18.03 -4.77 21.14
C ALA A 185 -19.30 -3.99 21.49
N GLU A 186 -19.26 -2.66 21.49
CA GLU A 186 -20.43 -1.79 21.75
C GLU A 186 -21.55 -2.04 20.73
N ALA A 187 -21.21 -2.11 19.43
CA ALA A 187 -22.17 -2.44 18.37
C ALA A 187 -22.75 -3.86 18.52
N ALA A 188 -21.91 -4.85 18.85
CA ALA A 188 -22.37 -6.23 19.08
C ALA A 188 -23.30 -6.34 20.30
N PHE A 189 -22.98 -5.63 21.38
CA PHE A 189 -23.80 -5.59 22.59
C PHE A 189 -25.16 -4.93 22.33
N GLU A 190 -25.19 -3.78 21.65
CA GLU A 190 -26.45 -3.11 21.30
C GLU A 190 -27.32 -3.95 20.35
N GLN A 191 -26.72 -4.67 19.40
CA GLN A 191 -27.46 -5.58 18.53
C GLN A 191 -28.06 -6.75 19.31
N ALA A 192 -27.24 -7.42 20.13
CA ALA A 192 -27.70 -8.54 20.94
C ALA A 192 -28.78 -8.11 21.93
N ARG A 193 -28.68 -6.90 22.50
CA ARG A 193 -29.68 -6.35 23.42
C ARG A 193 -31.04 -6.12 22.76
N ARG A 194 -31.06 -5.69 21.49
CA ARG A 194 -32.31 -5.54 20.71
C ARG A 194 -32.98 -6.88 20.42
N GLU A 195 -32.18 -7.94 20.32
CA GLU A 195 -32.62 -9.29 20.00
C GLU A 195 -32.72 -10.20 21.24
N GLU A 196 -32.55 -9.68 22.45
CA GLU A 196 -32.38 -10.47 23.67
C GLU A 196 -33.56 -11.43 23.89
N GLU A 197 -34.79 -10.92 23.80
CA GLU A 197 -36.01 -11.72 23.99
C GLU A 197 -36.10 -12.86 22.95
N TYR A 198 -35.77 -12.55 21.70
CA TYR A 198 -35.71 -13.54 20.63
C TYR A 198 -34.62 -14.59 20.89
N LEU A 199 -33.42 -14.18 21.29
CA LEU A 199 -32.30 -15.07 21.59
C LEU A 199 -32.62 -15.98 22.77
N ARG A 200 -33.14 -15.45 23.88
CA ARG A 200 -33.57 -16.25 25.05
C ARG A 200 -34.62 -17.29 24.65
N HIS A 201 -35.63 -16.90 23.86
CA HIS A 201 -36.65 -17.82 23.39
C HIS A 201 -36.09 -18.89 22.44
N ALA A 202 -35.28 -18.50 21.45
CA ALA A 202 -34.69 -19.40 20.46
C ALA A 202 -33.74 -20.42 21.10
N VAL A 203 -32.90 -20.00 22.05
CA VAL A 203 -32.01 -20.90 22.79
C VAL A 203 -32.84 -21.90 23.61
N ALA A 204 -33.83 -21.45 24.38
CA ALA A 204 -34.67 -22.34 25.19
C ALA A 204 -35.44 -23.37 24.33
N GLU A 205 -35.95 -22.95 23.17
CA GLU A 205 -36.61 -23.83 22.20
C GLU A 205 -35.65 -24.89 21.64
N LEU A 206 -34.45 -24.49 21.21
CA LEU A 206 -33.44 -25.39 20.65
C LEU A 206 -32.82 -26.30 21.72
N GLU A 207 -32.71 -25.85 22.96
CA GLU A 207 -32.28 -26.68 24.09
C GLU A 207 -33.29 -27.76 24.42
N LYS A 208 -34.59 -27.42 24.48
CA LYS A 208 -35.66 -28.40 24.66
C LYS A 208 -35.69 -29.40 23.50
N LEU A 209 -35.41 -28.95 22.28
CA LEU A 209 -35.34 -29.82 21.12
C LEU A 209 -34.07 -30.68 21.12
N ALA A 210 -32.95 -30.22 21.69
CA ALA A 210 -31.67 -30.95 21.73
C ALA A 210 -31.29 -31.60 20.37
N PRO A 211 -31.22 -30.83 19.26
CA PRO A 211 -30.93 -31.38 17.95
C PRO A 211 -29.48 -31.86 17.84
N LYS A 212 -29.28 -32.97 17.12
CA LYS A 212 -27.95 -33.46 16.74
C LYS A 212 -27.71 -33.28 15.25
N ALA A 213 -26.43 -33.18 14.87
CA ALA A 213 -26.04 -32.98 13.47
C ALA A 213 -26.53 -34.10 12.54
N ASP A 214 -26.56 -35.34 13.05
CA ASP A 214 -26.92 -36.57 12.34
C ASP A 214 -28.38 -37.00 12.53
N ASP A 215 -29.19 -36.22 13.27
CA ASP A 215 -30.55 -36.64 13.63
C ASP A 215 -31.43 -36.88 12.39
N GLU A 216 -31.37 -36.02 11.36
CA GLU A 216 -32.22 -36.18 10.18
C GLU A 216 -31.88 -37.44 9.39
N ASP A 217 -30.60 -37.70 9.13
CA ASP A 217 -30.15 -38.87 8.37
C ASP A 217 -30.44 -40.17 9.13
N ARG A 218 -30.11 -40.19 10.43
CA ARG A 218 -30.34 -41.35 11.29
C ARG A 218 -31.82 -41.69 11.41
N LEU A 219 -32.67 -40.70 11.69
CA LEU A 219 -34.11 -40.91 11.85
C LEU A 219 -34.79 -41.22 10.51
N ALA A 220 -34.32 -40.65 9.38
CA ALA A 220 -34.86 -40.97 8.06
C ALA A 220 -34.57 -42.42 7.66
N ALA A 221 -33.36 -42.93 7.96
CA ALA A 221 -32.99 -44.32 7.75
C ALA A 221 -33.83 -45.28 8.61
N GLU A 222 -33.96 -44.98 9.91
CA GLU A 222 -34.78 -45.75 10.86
C GLU A 222 -36.27 -45.77 10.42
N ARG A 223 -36.81 -44.61 9.99
CA ARG A 223 -38.17 -44.51 9.45
C ARG A 223 -38.37 -45.36 8.20
N GLN A 224 -37.42 -45.38 7.28
CA GLN A 224 -37.52 -46.22 6.08
C GLN A 224 -37.58 -47.70 6.45
N LEU A 225 -36.71 -48.16 7.34
CA LEU A 225 -36.71 -49.55 7.80
C LEU A 225 -38.06 -49.95 8.42
N LEU A 226 -38.58 -49.12 9.33
CA LEU A 226 -39.86 -49.36 9.99
C LEU A 226 -41.06 -49.35 9.02
N ARG A 227 -41.06 -48.44 8.03
CA ARG A 227 -42.11 -48.39 7.00
C ARG A 227 -42.10 -49.62 6.09
N HIS A 228 -40.92 -50.12 5.73
CA HIS A 228 -40.83 -51.37 4.96
C HIS A 228 -41.33 -52.55 5.78
N GLY A 229 -40.94 -52.64 7.06
CA GLY A 229 -41.43 -53.67 7.98
C GLY A 229 -42.96 -53.65 8.13
N ALA A 230 -43.54 -52.45 8.32
CA ALA A 230 -44.99 -52.27 8.41
C ALA A 230 -45.72 -52.70 7.11
N ALA A 231 -45.22 -52.29 5.94
CA ALA A 231 -45.82 -52.65 4.65
C ALA A 231 -45.77 -54.17 4.37
N VAL A 232 -44.67 -54.84 4.76
CA VAL A 232 -44.55 -56.30 4.66
C VAL A 232 -45.55 -56.96 5.62
N GLY A 233 -45.68 -56.46 6.86
CA GLY A 233 -46.67 -56.94 7.83
C GLY A 233 -48.10 -56.82 7.31
N GLU A 234 -48.49 -55.67 6.76
CA GLU A 234 -49.82 -55.46 6.15
C GLU A 234 -50.08 -56.45 5.00
N ALA A 235 -49.09 -56.67 4.13
CA ALA A 235 -49.21 -57.61 3.02
C ALA A 235 -49.35 -59.07 3.50
N VAL A 236 -48.61 -59.46 4.53
CA VAL A 236 -48.71 -60.80 5.13
C VAL A 236 -50.08 -61.02 5.77
N VAL A 237 -50.59 -60.04 6.53
CA VAL A 237 -51.93 -60.11 7.14
C VAL A 237 -53.01 -60.20 6.08
N ALA A 238 -52.93 -59.39 5.01
CA ALA A 238 -53.87 -59.45 3.90
C ALA A 238 -53.82 -60.81 3.16
N ALA A 239 -52.63 -61.36 2.93
CA ALA A 239 -52.46 -62.65 2.27
C ALA A 239 -53.01 -63.82 3.10
N LEU A 240 -52.76 -63.83 4.41
CA LEU A 240 -53.34 -64.81 5.34
C LEU A 240 -54.88 -64.75 5.33
N ALA A 241 -55.45 -63.54 5.34
CA ALA A 241 -56.90 -63.36 5.27
C ALA A 241 -57.50 -63.97 3.98
N GLU A 242 -56.85 -63.82 2.83
CA GLU A 242 -57.31 -64.42 1.56
C GLU A 242 -57.23 -65.96 1.54
N LEU A 243 -56.25 -66.54 2.25
CA LEU A 243 -56.05 -67.99 2.31
C LEU A 243 -57.00 -68.68 3.31
N GLU A 244 -57.22 -68.07 4.49
CA GLU A 244 -57.86 -68.70 5.65
C GLU A 244 -59.35 -68.40 5.81
N ASN A 245 -59.88 -67.38 5.13
CA ASN A 245 -61.30 -67.02 5.22
C ASN A 245 -62.23 -68.21 4.85
N ASP A 246 -63.45 -68.23 5.37
CA ASP A 246 -64.43 -69.33 5.20
C ASP A 246 -64.80 -69.60 3.72
N LYS A 247 -64.54 -68.62 2.84
CA LYS A 247 -64.64 -68.72 1.37
C LYS A 247 -63.30 -68.48 0.65
N GLY A 248 -62.20 -68.46 1.39
CA GLY A 248 -60.85 -68.22 0.89
C GLY A 248 -60.29 -69.36 0.04
N GLY A 249 -59.09 -69.15 -0.49
CA GLY A 249 -58.46 -70.07 -1.45
C GLY A 249 -58.39 -71.52 -0.97
N ALA A 250 -57.97 -71.74 0.28
CA ALA A 250 -57.87 -73.09 0.85
C ALA A 250 -59.24 -73.73 1.11
N ALA A 251 -60.26 -72.94 1.47
CA ALA A 251 -61.62 -73.43 1.65
C ALA A 251 -62.25 -73.84 0.31
N ALA A 252 -62.03 -73.05 -0.75
CA ALA A 252 -62.48 -73.34 -2.11
C ALA A 252 -61.83 -74.63 -2.65
N LEU A 253 -60.52 -74.79 -2.47
CA LEU A 253 -59.79 -76.02 -2.85
C LEU A 253 -60.31 -77.25 -2.09
N ARG A 254 -60.54 -77.17 -0.78
CA ARG A 254 -61.16 -78.26 0.01
C ARG A 254 -62.55 -78.62 -0.47
N HIS A 255 -63.35 -77.61 -0.83
CA HIS A 255 -64.70 -77.86 -1.35
C HIS A 255 -64.66 -78.56 -2.72
N ALA A 256 -63.81 -78.10 -3.63
CA ALA A 256 -63.61 -78.72 -4.94
C ALA A 256 -63.12 -80.17 -4.80
N HIS A 257 -62.13 -80.43 -3.94
CA HIS A 257 -61.62 -81.78 -3.64
C HIS A 257 -62.76 -82.71 -3.20
N ARG A 258 -63.56 -82.32 -2.19
CA ARG A 258 -64.70 -83.12 -1.70
C ARG A 258 -65.76 -83.41 -2.77
N LEU A 259 -66.03 -82.46 -3.67
CA LEU A 259 -67.01 -82.67 -4.74
C LEU A 259 -66.52 -83.71 -5.74
N VAL A 260 -65.24 -83.67 -6.11
CA VAL A 260 -64.61 -84.61 -7.04
C VAL A 260 -64.44 -85.99 -6.38
N GLU A 261 -64.01 -86.04 -5.12
CA GLU A 261 -63.74 -87.27 -4.35
C GLU A 261 -65.00 -88.14 -4.25
N ARG A 262 -66.17 -87.51 -4.00
CA ARG A 262 -67.47 -88.19 -3.97
C ARG A 262 -67.84 -88.91 -5.27
N GLN A 263 -67.24 -88.53 -6.40
CA GLN A 263 -67.48 -89.10 -7.73
C GLN A 263 -66.32 -89.97 -8.23
N ALA A 264 -65.28 -90.17 -7.42
CA ALA A 264 -64.06 -90.89 -7.83
C ALA A 264 -64.34 -92.37 -8.17
N ALA A 265 -65.08 -93.08 -7.31
CA ALA A 265 -65.36 -94.50 -7.50
C ALA A 265 -66.26 -94.79 -8.74
N PRO A 266 -67.37 -94.06 -8.97
CA PRO A 266 -68.17 -94.20 -10.18
C PRO A 266 -67.42 -93.82 -11.48
N ALA A 267 -66.44 -92.92 -11.42
CA ALA A 267 -65.76 -92.39 -12.60
C ALA A 267 -64.70 -93.33 -13.21
N GLY A 268 -64.31 -94.40 -12.50
CA GLY A 268 -63.38 -95.42 -13.00
C GLY A 268 -62.00 -94.87 -13.34
N GLY A 269 -61.43 -94.02 -12.47
CA GLY A 269 -60.06 -93.48 -12.61
C GLY A 269 -59.92 -92.20 -13.44
N ARG A 270 -60.99 -91.72 -14.08
CA ARG A 270 -60.95 -90.49 -14.91
C ARG A 270 -60.69 -89.20 -14.13
N LEU A 271 -60.89 -89.22 -12.81
CA LEU A 271 -60.77 -88.04 -11.93
C LEU A 271 -59.50 -88.06 -11.07
N ASP A 272 -58.72 -89.14 -11.12
CA ASP A 272 -57.57 -89.36 -10.22
C ASP A 272 -56.48 -88.29 -10.37
N ALA A 273 -56.21 -87.88 -11.61
CA ALA A 273 -55.24 -86.81 -11.88
C ALA A 273 -55.69 -85.45 -11.31
N ALA A 274 -57.00 -85.16 -11.35
CA ALA A 274 -57.57 -83.94 -10.80
C ALA A 274 -57.58 -83.96 -9.26
N LEU A 275 -57.90 -85.11 -8.65
CA LEU A 275 -57.80 -85.30 -7.20
C LEU A 275 -56.38 -85.13 -6.70
N SER A 276 -55.41 -85.77 -7.35
CA SER A 276 -53.99 -85.63 -7.03
C SER A 276 -53.48 -84.19 -7.23
N ALA A 277 -54.00 -83.45 -8.23
CA ALA A 277 -53.68 -82.04 -8.39
C ALA A 277 -54.28 -81.17 -7.27
N LEU A 278 -55.53 -81.42 -6.87
CA LEU A 278 -56.20 -80.69 -5.79
C LEU A 278 -55.58 -80.97 -4.41
N GLU A 279 -55.15 -82.20 -4.14
CA GLU A 279 -54.43 -82.56 -2.90
C GLU A 279 -53.08 -81.84 -2.79
N ARG A 280 -52.32 -81.81 -3.90
CA ARG A 280 -51.07 -81.04 -3.97
C ARG A 280 -51.33 -79.55 -3.75
N ALA A 281 -52.30 -78.97 -4.46
CA ALA A 281 -52.64 -77.55 -4.29
C ALA A 281 -53.07 -77.21 -2.86
N LEU A 282 -53.81 -78.10 -2.20
CA LEU A 282 -54.23 -77.91 -0.81
C LEU A 282 -53.04 -77.99 0.16
N SER A 283 -52.12 -78.92 -0.07
CA SER A 283 -50.91 -79.08 0.73
C SER A 283 -50.02 -77.84 0.63
N GLU A 284 -49.77 -77.36 -0.60
CA GLU A 284 -48.99 -76.15 -0.87
C GLU A 284 -49.66 -74.89 -0.29
N ALA A 285 -50.99 -74.76 -0.38
CA ALA A 285 -51.71 -73.63 0.21
C ALA A 285 -51.62 -73.62 1.75
N THR A 286 -51.63 -74.80 2.38
CA THR A 286 -51.48 -74.94 3.83
C THR A 286 -50.05 -74.62 4.27
N GLU A 287 -49.06 -75.07 3.51
CA GLU A 287 -47.65 -74.73 3.75
C GLU A 287 -47.38 -73.23 3.59
N ALA A 288 -47.91 -72.60 2.55
CA ALA A 288 -47.81 -71.16 2.34
C ALA A 288 -48.44 -70.35 3.49
N ALA A 289 -49.62 -70.76 3.98
CA ALA A 289 -50.24 -70.13 5.14
C ALA A 289 -49.37 -70.26 6.40
N ALA A 290 -48.84 -71.46 6.69
CA ALA A 290 -47.96 -71.68 7.83
C ALA A 290 -46.66 -70.86 7.74
N GLN A 291 -46.07 -70.73 6.55
CA GLN A 291 -44.90 -69.87 6.33
C GLN A 291 -45.21 -68.38 6.52
N LEU A 292 -46.39 -67.93 6.08
CA LEU A 292 -46.86 -66.55 6.27
C LEU A 292 -47.16 -66.25 7.75
N GLU A 293 -47.71 -67.19 8.52
CA GLU A 293 -47.90 -67.05 9.97
C GLU A 293 -46.56 -66.93 10.70
N GLN A 294 -45.59 -67.79 10.36
CA GLN A 294 -44.23 -67.68 10.91
C GLN A 294 -43.58 -66.33 10.56
N ALA A 295 -43.78 -65.85 9.33
CA ALA A 295 -43.29 -64.54 8.92
C ALA A 295 -43.99 -63.41 9.69
N ARG A 296 -45.31 -63.48 9.91
CA ARG A 296 -46.07 -62.52 10.72
C ARG A 296 -45.54 -62.45 12.14
N ASP A 297 -45.31 -63.59 12.78
CA ASP A 297 -44.86 -63.66 14.16
C ASP A 297 -43.40 -63.21 14.32
N ALA A 298 -42.60 -63.32 13.25
CA ALA A 298 -41.23 -62.81 13.19
C ALA A 298 -41.14 -61.30 12.85
N LEU A 299 -42.20 -60.69 12.32
CA LEU A 299 -42.24 -59.28 11.97
C LEU A 299 -42.52 -58.43 13.22
N ASP A 300 -41.45 -57.87 13.78
CA ASP A 300 -41.50 -56.91 14.88
C ASP A 300 -41.83 -55.50 14.34
N ALA A 301 -43.10 -55.27 14.00
CA ALA A 301 -43.59 -53.94 13.63
C ALA A 301 -43.92 -53.16 14.91
N ASP A 302 -43.22 -52.04 15.14
CA ASP A 302 -43.50 -51.09 16.24
C ASP A 302 -44.08 -49.77 15.67
N PRO A 303 -45.41 -49.66 15.50
CA PRO A 303 -46.07 -48.46 15.01
C PRO A 303 -45.84 -47.24 15.92
N ALA A 304 -45.77 -47.45 17.24
CA ALA A 304 -45.57 -46.37 18.20
C ALA A 304 -44.16 -45.76 18.08
N ARG A 305 -43.16 -46.58 17.71
CA ARG A 305 -41.82 -46.09 17.41
C ARG A 305 -41.77 -45.30 16.10
N LEU A 306 -42.47 -45.76 15.06
CA LEU A 306 -42.56 -45.05 13.79
C LEU A 306 -43.19 -43.66 13.98
N GLU A 307 -44.30 -43.57 14.73
CA GLU A 307 -44.98 -42.31 15.04
C GLU A 307 -44.04 -41.32 15.77
N LYS A 308 -43.34 -41.78 16.82
CA LYS A 308 -42.36 -40.95 17.55
C LYS A 308 -41.23 -40.42 16.66
N ILE A 309 -40.76 -41.23 15.71
CA ILE A 309 -39.71 -40.83 14.75
C ILE A 309 -40.25 -39.75 13.81
N GLU A 310 -41.48 -39.91 13.33
CA GLU A 310 -42.13 -38.94 12.44
C GLU A 310 -42.41 -37.61 13.14
N GLU A 311 -42.93 -37.63 14.36
CA GLU A 311 -43.11 -36.45 15.21
C GLU A 311 -41.79 -35.72 15.43
N ARG A 312 -40.72 -36.46 15.75
CA ARG A 312 -39.38 -35.91 15.97
C ARG A 312 -38.82 -35.26 14.72
N LEU A 313 -38.90 -35.94 13.56
CA LEU A 313 -38.46 -35.40 12.26
C LEU A 313 -39.25 -34.14 11.90
N PHE A 314 -40.56 -34.12 12.18
CA PHE A 314 -41.41 -32.95 11.94
C PHE A 314 -40.97 -31.75 12.80
N ALA A 315 -40.74 -31.96 14.10
CA ALA A 315 -40.28 -30.92 15.02
C ALA A 315 -38.91 -30.35 14.59
N LEU A 316 -37.96 -31.21 14.22
CA LEU A 316 -36.63 -30.79 13.75
C LEU A 316 -36.72 -29.95 12.47
N ARG A 317 -37.52 -30.37 11.49
CA ARG A 317 -37.72 -29.63 10.22
C ARG A 317 -38.49 -28.33 10.42
N ALA A 318 -39.43 -28.29 11.35
CA ALA A 318 -40.14 -27.06 11.71
C ALA A 318 -39.17 -26.03 12.31
N ALA A 319 -38.30 -26.43 13.25
CA ALA A 319 -37.26 -25.57 13.81
C ALA A 319 -36.26 -25.11 12.74
N ALA A 320 -35.80 -26.02 11.88
CA ALA A 320 -34.91 -25.71 10.75
C ALA A 320 -35.49 -24.60 9.85
N ARG A 321 -36.78 -24.71 9.48
CA ARG A 321 -37.49 -23.67 8.71
C ARG A 321 -37.65 -22.36 9.48
N LYS A 322 -38.03 -22.42 10.75
CA LYS A 322 -38.22 -21.24 11.61
C LYS A 322 -36.94 -20.42 11.74
N HIS A 323 -35.79 -21.08 11.83
CA HIS A 323 -34.49 -20.45 12.01
C HIS A 323 -33.67 -20.32 10.71
N GLY A 324 -34.23 -20.69 9.55
CA GLY A 324 -33.56 -20.55 8.25
C GLY A 324 -32.26 -21.37 8.11
N THR A 325 -32.17 -22.54 8.73
CA THR A 325 -30.99 -23.44 8.68
C THR A 325 -31.40 -24.86 8.29
N THR A 326 -30.43 -25.73 8.02
CA THR A 326 -30.66 -27.19 7.92
C THR A 326 -30.79 -27.80 9.31
N VAL A 327 -31.38 -29.00 9.41
CA VAL A 327 -31.49 -29.73 10.69
C VAL A 327 -30.11 -29.95 11.32
N GLY A 328 -29.12 -30.35 10.51
CA GLY A 328 -27.75 -30.53 10.99
C GLY A 328 -27.09 -29.23 11.49
N GLY A 329 -27.54 -28.08 10.99
CA GLY A 329 -27.05 -26.76 11.42
C GLY A 329 -27.67 -26.23 12.72
N LEU A 330 -28.76 -26.84 13.23
CA LEU A 330 -29.46 -26.34 14.42
C LEU A 330 -28.60 -26.37 15.69
N ALA A 331 -27.76 -27.40 15.86
CA ALA A 331 -26.88 -27.52 17.02
C ALA A 331 -25.86 -26.36 17.08
N GLY A 332 -25.18 -26.10 15.97
CA GLY A 332 -24.25 -24.98 15.87
C GLY A 332 -24.94 -23.62 15.93
N LEU A 333 -26.20 -23.51 15.47
CA LEU A 333 -26.97 -22.29 15.63
C LEU A 333 -27.29 -22.01 17.11
N ARG A 334 -27.73 -23.03 17.86
CA ARG A 334 -27.96 -22.95 19.30
C ARG A 334 -26.70 -22.48 20.03
N GLU A 335 -25.54 -23.07 19.72
CA GLU A 335 -24.26 -22.69 20.33
C GLU A 335 -23.94 -21.21 20.09
N ARG A 336 -24.04 -20.74 18.84
CA ARG A 336 -23.82 -19.33 18.52
C ARG A 336 -24.79 -18.39 19.26
N MET A 337 -26.08 -18.73 19.30
CA MET A 337 -27.09 -17.93 20.01
C MET A 337 -26.86 -17.92 21.52
N ALA A 338 -26.43 -19.04 22.10
CA ALA A 338 -26.09 -19.14 23.51
C ALA A 338 -24.83 -18.31 23.84
N GLU A 339 -23.81 -18.30 22.98
CA GLU A 339 -22.64 -17.43 23.11
C GLU A 339 -23.01 -15.94 23.05
N GLN A 340 -23.91 -15.57 22.14
CA GLN A 340 -24.44 -14.20 22.05
C GLN A 340 -25.18 -13.79 23.33
N LEU A 341 -25.98 -14.71 23.90
CA LEU A 341 -26.73 -14.46 25.14
C LEU A 341 -25.81 -14.35 26.36
N ALA A 342 -24.82 -15.25 26.48
CA ALA A 342 -23.82 -15.17 27.55
C ALA A 342 -23.00 -13.87 27.48
N ALA A 343 -22.71 -13.39 26.27
CA ALA A 343 -22.03 -12.11 26.07
C ALA A 343 -22.87 -10.89 26.50
N LEU A 344 -24.20 -11.00 26.57
CA LEU A 344 -25.06 -9.97 27.15
C LEU A 344 -24.98 -9.96 28.67
N ASP A 345 -25.04 -11.15 29.28
CA ASP A 345 -25.03 -11.29 30.75
C ASP A 345 -23.70 -10.80 31.36
N ASP A 346 -22.56 -11.04 30.70
CA ASP A 346 -21.22 -10.53 31.10
C ASP A 346 -20.82 -9.21 30.39
N GLY A 347 -21.72 -8.64 29.59
CA GLY A 347 -21.43 -7.56 28.66
C GLY A 347 -20.93 -6.28 29.34
N ASP A 348 -21.54 -5.91 30.48
CA ASP A 348 -21.19 -4.69 31.21
C ASP A 348 -19.73 -4.67 31.70
N ALA A 349 -19.24 -5.80 32.22
CA ALA A 349 -17.85 -5.90 32.69
C ALA A 349 -16.87 -5.82 31.52
N ARG A 350 -17.17 -6.50 30.42
CA ARG A 350 -16.35 -6.47 29.19
C ARG A 350 -16.33 -5.09 28.55
N GLN A 351 -17.47 -4.39 28.46
CA GLN A 351 -17.55 -3.02 27.94
C GLN A 351 -16.73 -2.05 28.78
N ARG A 352 -16.82 -2.13 30.12
CA ARG A 352 -16.00 -1.30 31.02
C ARG A 352 -14.51 -1.58 30.85
N ALA A 353 -14.11 -2.84 30.72
CA ALA A 353 -12.71 -3.21 30.50
C ALA A 353 -12.18 -2.66 29.17
N LEU A 354 -12.93 -2.82 28.06
CA LEU A 354 -12.54 -2.29 26.74
C LEU A 354 -12.52 -0.76 26.71
N ALA A 355 -13.47 -0.10 27.39
CA ALA A 355 -13.48 1.34 27.53
C ALA A 355 -12.24 1.82 28.32
N ALA A 356 -11.91 1.18 29.44
CA ALA A 356 -10.72 1.50 30.23
C ALA A 356 -9.43 1.30 29.41
N GLN A 357 -9.33 0.22 28.64
CA GLN A 357 -8.19 -0.03 27.74
C GLN A 357 -8.06 1.06 26.66
N ALA A 358 -9.17 1.46 26.03
CA ALA A 358 -9.17 2.51 25.03
C ALA A 358 -8.77 3.87 25.63
N THR A 359 -9.25 4.19 26.83
CA THR A 359 -8.85 5.41 27.56
C THR A 359 -7.37 5.39 27.92
N GLN A 360 -6.86 4.29 28.48
CA GLN A 360 -5.44 4.14 28.82
C GLN A 360 -4.54 4.26 27.59
N ALA A 361 -4.92 3.62 26.47
CA ALA A 361 -4.17 3.72 25.22
C ALA A 361 -4.18 5.16 24.66
N ARG A 362 -5.31 5.87 24.76
CA ARG A 362 -5.42 7.29 24.39
C ARG A 362 -4.52 8.16 25.25
N GLU A 363 -4.50 7.95 26.57
CA GLU A 363 -3.65 8.70 27.49
C GLU A 363 -2.16 8.47 27.19
N ALA A 364 -1.77 7.23 26.89
CA ALA A 364 -0.40 6.90 26.47
C ALA A 364 -0.02 7.61 25.16
N PHE A 365 -0.91 7.63 24.17
CA PHE A 365 -0.72 8.39 22.93
C PHE A 365 -0.57 9.90 23.20
N VAL A 366 -1.46 10.49 24.01
CA VAL A 366 -1.41 11.92 24.34
C VAL A 366 -0.13 12.28 25.08
N ALA A 367 0.33 11.44 26.01
CA ALA A 367 1.59 11.65 26.73
C ALA A 367 2.80 11.60 25.77
N ALA A 368 2.86 10.60 24.89
CA ALA A 368 3.91 10.49 23.90
C ALA A 368 3.89 11.66 22.90
N ALA A 369 2.71 12.06 22.43
CA ALA A 369 2.55 13.16 21.48
C ALA A 369 2.92 14.51 22.10
N ARG A 370 2.60 14.75 23.38
CA ARG A 370 3.05 15.95 24.11
C ARG A 370 4.56 16.00 24.23
N ALA A 371 5.21 14.87 24.52
CA ALA A 371 6.67 14.79 24.58
C ALA A 371 7.30 15.10 23.20
N LEU A 372 6.74 14.53 22.13
CA LEU A 372 7.19 14.80 20.76
C LEU A 372 6.97 16.27 20.37
N SER A 373 5.81 16.85 20.68
CA SER A 373 5.49 18.27 20.44
C SER A 373 6.46 19.21 21.15
N ALA A 374 6.79 18.92 22.41
CA ALA A 374 7.82 19.67 23.15
C ALA A 374 9.21 19.53 22.52
N GLY A 375 9.56 18.33 22.04
CA GLY A 375 10.78 18.08 21.26
C GLY A 375 10.81 18.92 19.98
N ARG A 376 9.71 18.94 19.24
CA ARG A 376 9.52 19.73 18.02
C ARG A 376 9.65 21.23 18.28
N ALA A 377 9.08 21.75 19.37
CA ALA A 377 9.21 23.16 19.73
C ALA A 377 10.67 23.59 19.98
N LYS A 378 11.45 22.73 20.64
CA LYS A 378 12.89 22.95 20.83
C LYS A 378 13.65 22.87 19.51
N ALA A 379 13.33 21.89 18.67
CA ALA A 379 13.93 21.73 17.33
C ALA A 379 13.61 22.94 16.44
N ALA A 380 12.38 23.42 16.45
CA ALA A 380 11.89 24.58 15.70
C ALA A 380 12.68 25.83 16.08
N THR A 381 12.81 26.12 17.37
CA THR A 381 13.59 27.28 17.86
C THR A 381 15.06 27.21 17.43
N ARG A 382 15.66 26.01 17.45
CA ARG A 382 17.04 25.80 17.02
C ARG A 382 17.19 25.93 15.51
N LEU A 383 16.25 25.39 14.74
CA LEU A 383 16.23 25.51 13.28
C LEU A 383 16.10 26.98 12.89
N ASP A 384 15.16 27.70 13.50
CA ASP A 384 14.91 29.12 13.26
C ASP A 384 16.16 29.97 13.48
N ARG A 385 16.89 29.72 14.57
CA ARG A 385 18.16 30.39 14.85
C ARG A 385 19.24 30.04 13.82
N THR A 386 19.34 28.76 13.45
CA THR A 386 20.36 28.28 12.51
C THR A 386 20.16 28.87 11.12
N VAL A 387 18.92 28.87 10.62
CA VAL A 387 18.56 29.49 9.34
C VAL A 387 18.78 31.00 9.40
N SER A 388 18.31 31.67 10.47
CA SER A 388 18.44 33.13 10.61
C SER A 388 19.90 33.61 10.62
N ALA A 389 20.85 32.79 11.09
CA ALA A 389 22.27 33.12 11.05
C ALA A 389 22.86 33.09 9.62
N GLU A 390 22.25 32.33 8.71
CA GLU A 390 22.70 32.22 7.31
C GLU A 390 22.05 33.26 6.38
N LEU A 391 20.96 33.93 6.79
CA LEU A 391 20.25 34.89 5.93
C LEU A 391 21.03 36.20 5.64
N PRO A 392 21.66 36.89 6.63
CA PRO A 392 22.31 38.18 6.36
C PRO A 392 23.45 38.10 5.32
N PRO A 393 24.37 37.10 5.36
CA PRO A 393 25.40 36.95 4.33
C PRO A 393 24.87 36.80 2.90
N LEU A 394 23.62 36.35 2.75
CA LEU A 394 22.96 36.10 1.46
C LEU A 394 22.10 37.30 1.00
N LYS A 395 22.26 38.47 1.62
CA LYS A 395 21.40 39.67 1.42
C LYS A 395 19.92 39.42 1.71
N LEU A 396 19.65 38.58 2.71
CA LEU A 396 18.31 38.27 3.20
C LEU A 396 18.13 38.70 4.66
N GLU A 397 18.87 39.71 5.13
CA GLU A 397 18.82 40.24 6.51
C GLU A 397 17.45 40.79 6.91
N ARG A 398 16.63 41.16 5.91
CA ARG A 398 15.26 41.62 6.07
C ARG A 398 14.24 40.48 6.19
N ALA A 399 14.65 39.26 5.82
CA ALA A 399 13.81 38.09 5.86
C ALA A 399 13.84 37.43 7.24
N ARG A 400 12.72 36.83 7.62
CA ARG A 400 12.58 36.06 8.86
C ARG A 400 11.99 34.69 8.54
N PHE A 401 12.73 33.64 8.88
CA PHE A 401 12.22 32.28 8.87
C PHE A 401 11.56 31.95 10.21
N VAL A 402 10.43 31.27 10.16
CA VAL A 402 9.66 30.85 11.33
C VAL A 402 9.14 29.44 11.10
N THR A 403 9.45 28.53 12.01
CA THR A 403 8.83 27.21 12.08
C THR A 403 7.56 27.32 12.92
N ARG A 404 6.39 27.24 12.28
CA ARG A 404 5.09 27.23 12.94
C ARG A 404 4.74 25.80 13.36
N LEU A 405 4.43 25.64 14.64
CA LEU A 405 3.85 24.44 15.21
C LEU A 405 2.42 24.77 15.64
N GLU A 406 1.45 24.11 15.03
CA GLU A 406 0.03 24.30 15.32
C GLU A 406 -0.55 22.99 15.88
N ALA A 407 -0.96 23.02 17.14
CA ALA A 407 -1.68 21.92 17.76
C ALA A 407 -3.02 21.71 17.04
N GLN A 408 -3.25 20.49 16.58
CA GLN A 408 -4.45 20.09 15.86
C GLN A 408 -5.54 19.63 16.83
N ALA A 409 -6.79 19.74 16.40
CA ALA A 409 -7.93 19.17 17.14
C ALA A 409 -7.87 17.64 17.12
N ASP A 410 -8.47 17.00 18.13
CA ASP A 410 -8.46 15.54 18.32
C ASP A 410 -8.85 14.72 17.08
N LYS A 411 -9.77 15.25 16.26
CA LYS A 411 -10.24 14.60 15.03
C LYS A 411 -9.16 14.53 13.93
N ASP A 412 -8.19 15.42 13.98
CA ASP A 412 -7.13 15.60 12.98
C ASP A 412 -5.79 15.01 13.47
N TRP A 413 -5.77 14.39 14.65
CA TRP A 413 -4.62 13.63 15.14
C TRP A 413 -4.34 12.42 14.24
N GLY A 414 -3.08 12.01 14.19
CA GLY A 414 -2.67 10.84 13.42
C GLY A 414 -1.47 10.12 14.02
N SER A 415 -0.98 9.12 13.30
CA SER A 415 0.23 8.35 13.66
C SER A 415 1.48 9.21 13.85
N HIS A 416 1.47 10.43 13.33
CA HIS A 416 2.59 11.38 13.41
C HIS A 416 2.45 12.41 14.56
N GLY A 417 1.44 12.23 15.42
CA GLY A 417 1.19 13.07 16.59
C GLY A 417 0.08 14.08 16.39
N THR A 418 0.17 15.17 17.16
CA THR A 418 -0.89 16.17 17.33
C THR A 418 -0.56 17.53 16.73
N ASP A 419 0.61 17.69 16.12
CA ASP A 419 1.07 18.98 15.59
C ASP A 419 1.08 18.98 14.07
N ARG A 420 0.66 20.10 13.49
CA ARG A 420 0.98 20.48 12.13
C ARG A 420 2.23 21.34 12.15
N VAL A 421 3.21 20.98 11.32
CA VAL A 421 4.48 21.70 11.17
C VAL A 421 4.45 22.43 9.84
N GLU A 422 4.73 23.74 9.86
CA GLU A 422 4.88 24.53 8.64
C GLU A 422 6.10 25.44 8.74
N PHE A 423 6.90 25.46 7.67
CA PHE A 423 7.99 26.40 7.50
C PHE A 423 7.50 27.63 6.77
N LEU A 424 7.71 28.79 7.40
CA LEU A 424 7.19 30.07 6.93
C LEU A 424 8.31 31.09 6.80
N VAL A 425 8.09 32.07 5.91
CA VAL A 425 9.01 33.16 5.66
C VAL A 425 8.24 34.48 5.61
N ALA A 426 8.79 35.50 6.25
CA ALA A 426 8.44 36.89 5.99
C ALA A 426 9.62 37.50 5.23
N THR A 427 9.42 37.97 4.00
CA THR A 427 10.50 38.52 3.16
C THR A 427 10.87 39.96 3.51
N ASN A 428 9.93 40.71 4.11
CA ASN A 428 10.15 42.08 4.53
C ASN A 428 9.77 42.30 6.00
N PRO A 429 10.41 43.28 6.69
CA PRO A 429 10.06 43.64 8.05
C PRO A 429 8.60 44.13 8.10
N GLY A 430 7.85 43.69 9.11
CA GLY A 430 6.45 44.04 9.32
C GLY A 430 5.43 43.19 8.53
N MET A 431 5.87 42.32 7.61
CA MET A 431 4.98 41.36 6.96
C MET A 431 4.72 40.12 7.84
N ALA A 432 3.50 39.60 7.79
CA ALA A 432 3.18 38.32 8.41
C ALA A 432 3.89 37.17 7.67
N PRO A 433 4.51 36.21 8.37
CA PRO A 433 5.13 35.04 7.73
C PRO A 433 4.10 34.21 6.96
N GLY A 434 4.43 33.88 5.72
CA GLY A 434 3.64 33.03 4.83
C GLY A 434 4.42 31.80 4.35
N PRO A 435 3.78 30.88 3.60
CA PRO A 435 4.44 29.68 3.07
C PRO A 435 5.66 30.03 2.21
N ILE A 436 6.75 29.24 2.34
CA ILE A 436 8.02 29.47 1.61
C ILE A 436 7.83 29.51 0.09
N GLY A 437 6.91 28.71 -0.46
CA GLY A 437 6.62 28.71 -1.90
C GLY A 437 6.02 30.01 -2.45
N LYS A 438 5.72 31.01 -1.61
CA LYS A 438 5.18 32.32 -2.02
C LYS A 438 6.23 33.44 -2.08
N ILE A 439 7.52 33.14 -1.98
CA ILE A 439 8.59 34.14 -2.20
C ILE A 439 8.52 34.63 -3.66
N ALA A 440 8.48 35.95 -3.85
CA ALA A 440 8.16 36.57 -5.15
C ALA A 440 9.31 36.54 -6.19
N SER A 441 10.56 36.36 -5.77
CA SER A 441 11.75 36.35 -6.64
C SER A 441 12.44 34.98 -6.61
N GLY A 442 12.66 34.37 -7.79
CA GLY A 442 13.31 33.06 -7.92
C GLY A 442 14.75 33.03 -7.38
N GLY A 443 15.50 34.13 -7.52
CA GLY A 443 16.85 34.25 -6.96
C GLY A 443 16.85 34.37 -5.43
N GLU A 444 15.87 35.04 -4.84
CA GLU A 444 15.71 35.10 -3.38
C GLU A 444 15.30 33.74 -2.80
N LEU A 445 14.38 33.05 -3.47
CA LEU A 445 13.99 31.69 -3.10
C LEU A 445 15.20 30.75 -3.14
N SER A 446 15.99 30.76 -4.21
CA SER A 446 17.17 29.90 -4.34
C SER A 446 18.23 30.15 -3.26
N ARG A 447 18.47 31.43 -2.90
CA ARG A 447 19.35 31.78 -1.77
C ARG A 447 18.78 31.37 -0.42
N PHE A 448 17.47 31.53 -0.23
CA PHE A 448 16.80 31.11 0.98
C PHE A 448 16.87 29.58 1.16
N MET A 449 16.63 28.84 0.09
CA MET A 449 16.76 27.39 0.05
C MET A 449 18.19 26.94 0.31
N LEU A 450 19.20 27.65 -0.22
CA LEU A 450 20.60 27.40 0.13
C LEU A 450 20.85 27.53 1.64
N ALA A 451 20.35 28.59 2.29
CA ALA A 451 20.47 28.76 3.75
C ALA A 451 19.79 27.62 4.52
N LEU A 452 18.57 27.26 4.12
CA LEU A 452 17.81 26.19 4.74
C LEU A 452 18.51 24.83 4.57
N LYS A 453 19.01 24.51 3.36
CA LYS A 453 19.76 23.28 3.10
C LYS A 453 21.06 23.24 3.85
N LEU A 454 21.76 24.36 4.01
CA LEU A 454 22.97 24.41 4.81
C LEU A 454 22.68 24.13 6.30
N ALA A 455 21.57 24.68 6.83
CA ALA A 455 21.11 24.37 8.18
C ALA A 455 20.70 22.89 8.36
N LEU A 456 20.20 22.27 7.29
CA LEU A 456 19.73 20.88 7.25
C LEU A 456 20.76 19.88 6.69
N ALA A 457 21.98 20.31 6.36
CA ALA A 457 22.95 19.52 5.59
C ALA A 457 23.37 18.20 6.24
N LYS A 458 23.14 18.06 7.56
CA LYS A 458 23.41 16.84 8.33
C LYS A 458 22.27 15.80 8.29
N VAL A 459 21.15 16.13 7.65
CA VAL A 459 19.85 15.46 7.86
C VAL A 459 19.15 15.12 6.53
N GLY A 460 19.57 15.71 5.41
CA GLY A 460 18.92 15.52 4.11
C GLY A 460 19.21 14.17 3.45
N ASP A 461 18.19 13.61 2.81
CA ASP A 461 18.25 12.31 2.11
C ASP A 461 18.86 12.42 0.69
N ALA A 462 18.60 13.53 0.00
CA ALA A 462 19.08 13.75 -1.37
C ALA A 462 20.60 13.98 -1.41
N ARG A 463 21.31 13.15 -2.17
CA ARG A 463 22.78 13.17 -2.26
C ARG A 463 23.32 14.14 -3.32
N THR A 464 22.45 14.61 -4.23
CA THR A 464 22.80 15.55 -5.31
C THR A 464 21.88 16.77 -5.26
N LEU A 465 22.46 17.97 -5.18
CA LEU A 465 21.74 19.23 -5.21
C LEU A 465 22.15 20.03 -6.44
N VAL A 466 21.18 20.57 -7.17
CA VAL A 466 21.42 21.44 -8.32
C VAL A 466 20.83 22.82 -8.02
N PHE A 467 21.63 23.87 -8.13
CA PHE A 467 21.18 25.25 -7.99
C PHE A 467 21.23 25.96 -9.33
N ASP A 468 20.09 26.48 -9.76
CA ASP A 468 19.97 27.39 -10.89
C ASP A 468 19.73 28.82 -10.39
N GLU A 469 20.34 29.81 -11.05
CA GLU A 469 20.14 31.24 -10.76
C GLU A 469 20.34 31.69 -9.30
N VAL A 470 21.04 30.92 -8.46
CA VAL A 470 21.27 31.27 -7.03
C VAL A 470 22.04 32.58 -6.85
N ASP A 471 22.82 32.96 -7.87
CA ASP A 471 23.57 34.21 -7.97
C ASP A 471 22.85 35.30 -8.79
N SER A 472 21.59 35.09 -9.18
CA SER A 472 20.81 36.07 -9.93
C SER A 472 20.52 37.33 -9.11
N GLY A 473 20.73 38.49 -9.73
CA GLY A 473 20.49 39.80 -9.14
C GLY A 473 21.47 40.20 -8.02
N ILE A 474 22.60 39.49 -7.86
CA ILE A 474 23.61 39.79 -6.86
C ILE A 474 25.02 39.87 -7.46
N GLY A 475 25.93 40.56 -6.78
CA GLY A 475 27.33 40.72 -7.22
C GLY A 475 28.28 41.03 -6.08
N GLY A 476 29.58 41.02 -6.36
CA GLY A 476 30.63 41.37 -5.41
C GLY A 476 30.64 40.46 -4.17
N ALA A 477 30.65 41.06 -2.97
CA ALA A 477 30.75 40.35 -1.71
C ALA A 477 29.62 39.35 -1.46
N THR A 478 28.40 39.63 -1.94
CA THR A 478 27.26 38.72 -1.78
C THR A 478 27.42 37.46 -2.63
N ALA A 479 27.92 37.60 -3.86
CA ALA A 479 28.16 36.45 -4.72
C ALA A 479 29.30 35.57 -4.17
N ALA A 480 30.33 36.18 -3.57
CA ALA A 480 31.36 35.46 -2.84
C ALA A 480 30.80 34.70 -1.62
N ALA A 481 29.90 35.34 -0.85
CA ALA A 481 29.23 34.68 0.28
C ALA A 481 28.39 33.48 -0.16
N VAL A 482 27.61 33.61 -1.24
CA VAL A 482 26.85 32.49 -1.85
C VAL A 482 27.77 31.35 -2.23
N GLY A 483 28.88 31.65 -2.93
CA GLY A 483 29.86 30.64 -3.32
C GLY A 483 30.49 29.90 -2.12
N ASP A 484 30.81 30.62 -1.03
CA ASP A 484 31.32 30.00 0.21
C ASP A 484 30.31 29.02 0.81
N ARG A 485 29.01 29.35 0.83
CA ARG A 485 27.96 28.45 1.35
C ARG A 485 27.78 27.22 0.46
N LEU A 486 27.78 27.41 -0.85
CA LEU A 486 27.73 26.29 -1.81
C LEU A 486 28.91 25.34 -1.63
N ARG A 487 30.13 25.88 -1.44
CA ARG A 487 31.33 25.08 -1.15
C ARG A 487 31.24 24.34 0.19
N ARG A 488 30.67 24.96 1.23
CA ARG A 488 30.42 24.29 2.52
C ARG A 488 29.45 23.13 2.37
N LEU A 489 28.38 23.31 1.61
CA LEU A 489 27.39 22.27 1.34
C LEU A 489 27.98 21.11 0.53
N ALA A 490 28.87 21.43 -0.41
CA ALA A 490 29.57 20.45 -1.24
C ALA A 490 30.53 19.51 -0.47
N ARG A 491 30.81 19.81 0.81
CA ARG A 491 31.64 18.93 1.66
C ARG A 491 30.95 17.62 2.01
N SER A 492 29.62 17.60 2.05
CA SER A 492 28.82 16.42 2.44
C SER A 492 27.89 15.93 1.34
N LEU A 493 27.64 16.74 0.31
CA LEU A 493 26.73 16.46 -0.79
C LEU A 493 27.42 16.75 -2.12
N GLN A 494 26.92 16.19 -3.22
CA GLN A 494 27.29 16.64 -4.55
C GLN A 494 26.47 17.90 -4.87
N VAL A 495 27.14 19.02 -5.13
CA VAL A 495 26.48 20.30 -5.44
C VAL A 495 26.86 20.74 -6.85
N LEU A 496 25.87 20.92 -7.72
CA LEU A 496 26.02 21.45 -9.07
C LEU A 496 25.38 22.83 -9.13
N VAL A 497 26.08 23.80 -9.70
CA VAL A 497 25.61 25.18 -9.76
C VAL A 497 25.74 25.73 -11.17
N VAL A 498 24.64 26.24 -11.68
CA VAL A 498 24.61 27.01 -12.91
C VAL A 498 24.78 28.48 -12.52
N THR A 499 25.88 29.10 -12.94
CA THR A 499 26.25 30.44 -12.46
C THR A 499 26.85 31.30 -13.57
N HIS A 500 26.74 32.61 -13.40
CA HIS A 500 27.41 33.63 -14.22
C HIS A 500 28.37 34.48 -13.37
N SER A 501 28.40 34.28 -12.06
CA SER A 501 29.30 34.93 -11.12
C SER A 501 30.72 34.35 -11.17
N PRO A 502 31.75 35.16 -11.48
CA PRO A 502 33.13 34.72 -11.37
C PRO A 502 33.52 34.38 -9.92
N GLN A 503 32.89 35.00 -8.92
CA GLN A 503 33.13 34.72 -7.51
C GLN A 503 32.71 33.29 -7.13
N VAL A 504 31.57 32.81 -7.63
CA VAL A 504 31.11 31.43 -7.40
C VAL A 504 31.96 30.44 -8.21
N ALA A 505 32.20 30.73 -9.50
CA ALA A 505 33.00 29.88 -10.37
C ALA A 505 34.45 29.69 -9.88
N ALA A 506 35.03 30.71 -9.24
CA ALA A 506 36.36 30.63 -8.64
C ALA A 506 36.46 29.69 -7.42
N LEU A 507 35.34 29.31 -6.81
CA LEU A 507 35.29 28.38 -5.67
C LEU A 507 35.01 26.93 -6.06
N ALA A 508 34.73 26.67 -7.34
CA ALA A 508 34.43 25.34 -7.84
C ALA A 508 35.62 24.36 -7.69
N ASP A 509 35.31 23.11 -7.38
CA ASP A 509 36.24 21.99 -7.48
C ASP A 509 36.28 21.46 -8.92
N HIS A 510 35.13 21.50 -9.61
CA HIS A 510 34.98 21.10 -11.01
C HIS A 510 34.26 22.18 -11.80
N HIS A 511 34.75 22.52 -12.99
CA HIS A 511 34.22 23.62 -13.79
C HIS A 511 33.98 23.16 -15.22
N TRP A 512 32.75 23.28 -15.69
CA TRP A 512 32.35 23.04 -17.07
C TRP A 512 31.96 24.34 -17.77
N LEU A 513 32.39 24.49 -19.02
CA LEU A 513 32.03 25.60 -19.89
C LEU A 513 31.04 25.15 -20.95
N ILE A 514 29.88 25.79 -21.00
CA ILE A 514 28.90 25.62 -22.07
C ILE A 514 29.17 26.66 -23.17
N ARG A 515 29.51 26.20 -24.39
CA ARG A 515 29.76 27.07 -25.55
C ARG A 515 28.89 26.66 -26.74
N LYS A 516 28.46 27.64 -27.54
CA LYS A 516 27.92 27.37 -28.87
C LYS A 516 29.04 27.23 -29.89
N THR A 517 28.98 26.18 -30.68
CA THR A 517 29.79 26.02 -31.88
C THR A 517 28.95 26.38 -33.09
N THR A 518 29.40 27.34 -33.88
CA THR A 518 28.79 27.74 -35.16
C THR A 518 29.54 27.07 -36.31
N GLY A 519 29.17 25.83 -36.63
CA GLY A 519 29.62 25.15 -37.86
C GLY A 519 28.80 25.57 -39.09
N ARG A 520 29.28 25.24 -40.30
CA ARG A 520 28.67 25.61 -41.60
C ARG A 520 27.19 25.22 -41.81
N ALA A 521 26.57 24.44 -40.92
CA ALA A 521 25.21 23.92 -41.15
C ALA A 521 24.19 24.06 -39.99
N LYS A 522 24.56 24.45 -38.75
CA LYS A 522 23.64 24.82 -37.64
C LYS A 522 24.41 25.12 -36.34
N ALA A 523 23.79 25.85 -35.42
CA ALA A 523 24.31 26.06 -34.06
C ALA A 523 24.14 24.79 -33.21
N ALA A 524 25.19 24.38 -32.51
CA ALA A 524 25.18 23.28 -31.54
C ALA A 524 25.76 23.73 -30.20
N SER A 525 25.23 23.21 -29.09
CA SER A 525 25.76 23.44 -27.75
C SER A 525 26.72 22.33 -27.35
N GLU A 526 27.92 22.70 -26.93
CA GLU A 526 28.96 21.79 -26.42
C GLU A 526 29.28 22.14 -24.96
N VAL A 527 29.58 21.13 -24.13
CA VAL A 527 30.03 21.32 -22.75
C VAL A 527 31.43 20.75 -22.59
N LEU A 528 32.36 21.58 -22.13
CA LEU A 528 33.76 21.22 -21.94
C LEU A 528 34.12 21.23 -20.45
N ALA A 529 34.75 20.16 -19.97
CA ALA A 529 35.40 20.19 -18.66
C ALA A 529 36.69 21.03 -18.74
N LEU A 530 36.82 22.01 -17.85
CA LEU A 530 37.97 22.92 -17.83
C LEU A 530 39.05 22.39 -16.89
N ASP A 531 40.29 22.32 -17.40
CA ASP A 531 41.47 22.16 -16.57
C ASP A 531 41.78 23.46 -15.80
N ARG A 532 42.84 23.45 -14.98
CA ARG A 532 43.23 24.59 -14.16
C ARG A 532 43.57 25.85 -14.97
N ALA A 533 44.17 25.69 -16.15
CA ALA A 533 44.58 26.82 -16.99
C ALA A 533 43.36 27.39 -17.75
N ALA A 534 42.56 26.54 -18.37
CA ALA A 534 41.34 26.92 -19.06
C ALA A 534 40.32 27.55 -18.08
N ARG A 535 40.26 27.04 -16.84
CA ARG A 535 39.45 27.63 -15.76
C ARG A 535 39.89 29.04 -15.40
N LEU A 536 41.20 29.30 -15.33
CA LEU A 536 41.71 30.65 -15.07
C LEU A 536 41.28 31.62 -16.17
N GLU A 537 41.41 31.21 -17.44
CA GLU A 537 41.00 32.03 -18.58
C GLU A 537 39.48 32.28 -18.57
N GLU A 538 38.67 31.28 -18.23
CA GLU A 538 37.22 31.44 -18.14
C GLU A 538 36.81 32.38 -17.00
N VAL A 539 37.39 32.24 -15.80
CA VAL A 539 37.12 33.16 -14.69
C VAL A 539 37.58 34.58 -15.03
N ALA A 540 38.72 34.72 -15.71
CA ALA A 540 39.19 36.03 -16.19
C ALA A 540 38.23 36.64 -17.23
N ARG A 541 37.73 35.83 -18.18
CA ARG A 541 36.71 36.24 -19.16
C ARG A 541 35.41 36.65 -18.48
N MET A 542 34.99 35.94 -17.43
CA MET A 542 33.80 36.30 -16.65
C MET A 542 33.98 37.64 -15.89
N LEU A 543 35.22 38.01 -15.54
CA LEU A 543 35.54 39.31 -14.91
C LEU A 543 35.64 40.46 -15.92
N SER A 544 36.32 40.27 -17.06
CA SER A 544 36.64 41.35 -18.01
C SER A 544 35.80 41.37 -19.28
N GLY A 545 34.93 40.37 -19.48
CA GLY A 545 34.08 40.26 -20.66
C GLY A 545 34.83 39.72 -21.87
N ALA A 546 34.71 40.41 -23.02
CA ALA A 546 35.17 39.89 -24.31
C ALA A 546 36.70 39.85 -24.47
N ALA A 547 37.44 40.75 -23.81
CA ALA A 547 38.90 40.81 -23.88
C ALA A 547 39.52 40.34 -22.56
N ILE A 548 40.32 39.26 -22.61
CA ILE A 548 41.05 38.75 -21.44
C ILE A 548 42.37 39.51 -21.31
N THR A 549 42.46 40.37 -20.30
CA THR A 549 43.66 41.15 -19.99
C THR A 549 44.50 40.49 -18.91
N ASP A 550 45.79 40.86 -18.80
CA ASP A 550 46.66 40.33 -17.74
C ASP A 550 46.21 40.75 -16.34
N ALA A 551 45.59 41.93 -16.21
CA ALA A 551 44.94 42.37 -14.99
C ALA A 551 43.75 41.46 -14.62
N ALA A 552 42.93 41.06 -15.60
CA ALA A 552 41.82 40.13 -15.38
C ALA A 552 42.32 38.75 -14.94
N ARG A 553 43.41 38.24 -15.54
CA ARG A 553 44.07 36.99 -15.10
C ARG A 553 44.61 37.10 -13.67
N ALA A 554 45.20 38.24 -13.30
CA ALA A 554 45.68 38.47 -11.95
C ALA A 554 44.54 38.46 -10.93
N ALA A 555 43.43 39.16 -11.22
CA ALA A 555 42.24 39.16 -10.38
C ALA A 555 41.59 37.77 -10.27
N ALA A 556 41.49 37.03 -11.39
CA ALA A 556 40.99 35.66 -11.39
C ALA A 556 41.85 34.72 -10.54
N ARG A 557 43.19 34.84 -10.62
CA ARG A 557 44.11 34.11 -9.75
C ARG A 557 43.87 34.41 -8.27
N GLN A 558 43.66 35.67 -7.92
CA GLN A 558 43.35 36.06 -6.54
C GLN A 558 42.03 35.45 -6.06
N LEU A 559 40.96 35.46 -6.86
CA LEU A 559 39.69 34.82 -6.48
C LEU A 559 39.83 33.31 -6.30
N MET A 560 40.54 32.63 -7.21
CA MET A 560 40.75 31.18 -7.14
C MET A 560 41.67 30.75 -5.98
N THR A 561 42.47 31.67 -5.42
CA THR A 561 43.37 31.40 -4.29
C THR A 561 42.78 31.84 -2.95
N ALA A 562 42.08 32.97 -2.89
CA ALA A 562 41.30 33.38 -1.71
C ALA A 562 40.18 32.38 -1.37
N GLY A 563 39.78 31.59 -2.36
CA GLY A 563 38.85 30.50 -2.25
C GLY A 563 39.42 29.16 -1.77
N LYS A 564 40.70 29.06 -1.42
CA LYS A 564 41.27 27.85 -0.79
C LYS A 564 41.21 28.00 0.71
#